data_AF-J7RD58-F1
#
_entry.id   AF-J7RD58-F1
#
_cell.length_a   1.000
_cell.length_b   1.000
_cell.length_c   1.000
_cell.angle_alpha   90.00
_cell.angle_beta   90.00
_cell.angle_gamma   90.00
#
_symmetry.space_group_name_H-M   'P 1'
#
loop_
_entity.id
_entity.type
_entity.pdbx_description
1 polymer ?
#
loop_
_entity_poly.entity_id
_entity_poly.type
_entity_poly.pdbx_seq_one_letter_code
_entity_poly.pdbx_strand_id
1 'polypeptide(L)'
;FPNSVFAQQLGSGLYGLGIGSIGLDWASVSSYLGSPLASPWFATANVAAGFFIIMYVITPIAYWFNFYKARNFPIFSDGLFTESGHKYNITSIVDSQFHFDTKAYEKNGPLYLSTFFAITYGVGFASLTATIVHVLLFHGSEIWQLSKSAFQEKRVDVHTKLMRRYKQVPEWWFICILIVNIAVTVFACEYYIEQLQLPWWGVLLACAIAFFFTLPIGIITATTNQTPGLNIITEYIMGYLYPGRPVANMCFKVYGYISMSQALTFLQDFKLGHYMKIPPRTMFMAQVVGTLIAAFVYLGTAWWLMDSIPNICNTELLPPGSPWTCPGDHVFYDASVIWGLISPRRIFGDLGTYSAVNWFFLGGAIAPLLVWFAHKAFPDQNWI
;
A
#
# COMPACT_ATOMS: atom_id res chain seq x y z
N PHE A 1 -18.10 -13.80 -27.68
CA PHE A 1 -19.34 -13.65 -26.89
C PHE A 1 -19.60 -12.18 -26.52
N PRO A 2 -19.89 -11.28 -27.48
CA PRO A 2 -20.03 -9.86 -27.18
C PRO A 2 -21.28 -9.50 -26.36
N ASN A 3 -22.31 -10.37 -26.31
CA ASN A 3 -23.61 -10.03 -25.70
C ASN A 3 -23.92 -10.76 -24.39
N SER A 4 -23.04 -11.67 -23.93
CA SER A 4 -23.26 -12.40 -22.67
C SER A 4 -22.51 -11.72 -21.54
N VAL A 5 -23.26 -11.10 -20.62
CA VAL A 5 -22.72 -10.49 -19.40
C VAL A 5 -21.91 -11.51 -18.60
N PHE A 6 -22.40 -12.75 -18.50
CA PHE A 6 -21.70 -13.83 -17.80
C PHE A 6 -20.36 -14.18 -18.46
N ALA A 7 -20.32 -14.28 -19.80
CA ALA A 7 -19.08 -14.56 -20.51
C ALA A 7 -18.06 -13.42 -20.38
N GLN A 8 -18.52 -12.17 -20.35
CA GLN A 8 -17.66 -10.99 -20.12
C GLN A 8 -17.14 -10.94 -18.69
N GLN A 9 -17.99 -11.22 -17.69
CA GLN A 9 -17.57 -11.27 -16.28
C GLN A 9 -16.51 -12.35 -16.02
N LEU A 10 -16.62 -13.51 -16.68
CA LEU A 10 -15.63 -14.57 -16.54
C LEU A 10 -14.35 -14.30 -17.34
N GLY A 11 -14.48 -13.91 -18.61
CA GLY A 11 -13.37 -13.90 -19.56
C GLY A 11 -12.68 -12.56 -19.81
N SER A 12 -13.27 -11.43 -19.40
CA SER A 12 -12.65 -10.12 -19.59
C SER A 12 -11.45 -9.96 -18.64
N GLY A 13 -10.28 -9.62 -19.19
CA GLY A 13 -9.07 -9.35 -18.39
C GLY A 13 -9.05 -7.97 -17.74
N LEU A 14 -9.85 -7.01 -18.22
CA LEU A 14 -9.90 -5.64 -17.69
C LEU A 14 -11.11 -5.40 -16.76
N TYR A 15 -12.24 -6.04 -17.05
CA TYR A 15 -13.53 -5.80 -16.37
C TYR A 15 -14.14 -7.06 -15.76
N GLY A 16 -13.38 -8.16 -15.73
CA GLY A 16 -13.84 -9.47 -15.27
C GLY A 16 -12.73 -10.25 -14.58
N LEU A 17 -12.93 -11.56 -14.44
CA LEU A 17 -12.01 -12.45 -13.73
C LEU A 17 -10.80 -12.90 -14.59
N GLY A 18 -10.76 -12.55 -15.88
CA GLY A 18 -9.64 -12.88 -16.77
C GLY A 18 -9.47 -14.38 -17.09
N ILE A 19 -10.50 -15.21 -16.91
CA ILE A 19 -10.42 -16.65 -17.19
C ILE A 19 -10.23 -16.87 -18.68
N GLY A 20 -9.06 -17.40 -19.05
CA GLY A 20 -8.70 -17.64 -20.46
C GLY A 20 -8.17 -16.40 -21.19
N SER A 21 -8.01 -15.25 -20.52
CA SER A 21 -7.30 -14.11 -21.10
C SER A 21 -5.80 -14.29 -20.94
N ILE A 22 -5.14 -14.72 -22.02
CA ILE A 22 -3.68 -14.90 -22.04
C ILE A 22 -3.05 -13.64 -22.63
N GLY A 23 -2.34 -12.89 -21.80
CA GLY A 23 -1.49 -11.77 -22.22
C GLY A 23 -0.03 -12.17 -22.20
N LEU A 24 0.70 -11.92 -23.29
CA LEU A 24 2.16 -12.10 -23.36
C LEU A 24 2.93 -10.79 -23.08
N ASP A 25 2.22 -9.75 -22.62
CA ASP A 25 2.84 -8.48 -22.28
C ASP A 25 3.54 -8.56 -20.92
N TRP A 26 4.87 -8.49 -20.95
CA TRP A 26 5.69 -8.49 -19.74
C TRP A 26 5.41 -7.27 -18.87
N ALA A 27 5.05 -6.11 -19.44
CA ALA A 27 4.71 -4.93 -18.64
C ALA A 27 3.46 -5.19 -17.80
N SER A 28 2.42 -5.78 -18.40
CA SER A 28 1.22 -6.21 -17.68
C SER A 28 1.53 -7.24 -16.58
N VAL A 29 2.35 -8.26 -16.86
CA VAL A 29 2.70 -9.32 -15.87
C VAL A 29 3.54 -8.77 -14.72
N SER A 30 4.53 -7.91 -15.02
CA SER A 30 5.44 -7.35 -14.04
C SER A 30 4.88 -6.16 -13.26
N SER A 31 3.85 -5.49 -13.78
CA SER A 31 3.24 -4.32 -13.15
C SER A 31 2.73 -4.57 -11.72
N TYR A 32 2.24 -5.78 -11.44
CA TYR A 32 1.63 -6.12 -10.15
C TYR A 32 2.56 -6.89 -9.20
N LEU A 33 3.39 -7.80 -9.73
CA LEU A 33 4.27 -8.69 -8.94
C LEU A 33 5.73 -8.20 -8.87
N GLY A 34 6.06 -7.09 -9.53
CA GLY A 34 7.44 -6.67 -9.77
C GLY A 34 8.12 -7.59 -10.79
N SER A 35 9.42 -7.85 -10.62
CA SER A 35 10.13 -8.86 -11.43
C SER A 35 9.97 -10.25 -10.77
N PRO A 36 9.05 -11.12 -11.24
CA PRO A 36 8.81 -12.42 -10.61
C PRO A 36 10.04 -13.34 -10.68
N LEU A 37 10.98 -13.06 -11.57
CA LEU A 37 12.26 -13.78 -11.71
C LEU A 37 13.17 -13.60 -10.50
N ALA A 38 13.05 -12.48 -9.78
CA ALA A 38 13.89 -12.19 -8.62
C ALA A 38 13.32 -12.78 -7.31
N SER A 39 12.04 -13.17 -7.30
CA SER A 39 11.36 -13.67 -6.11
C SER A 39 11.56 -15.18 -5.93
N PRO A 40 11.80 -15.67 -4.70
CA PRO A 40 11.93 -17.10 -4.44
C PRO A 40 10.67 -17.89 -4.86
N TRP A 41 10.85 -19.12 -5.36
CA TRP A 41 9.75 -19.96 -5.82
C TRP A 41 8.63 -20.14 -4.79
N PHE A 42 8.98 -20.38 -3.52
CA PHE A 42 7.99 -20.58 -2.47
C PHE A 42 7.09 -19.34 -2.27
N ALA A 43 7.68 -18.14 -2.37
CA ALA A 43 6.93 -16.88 -2.22
C ALA A 43 5.98 -16.71 -3.41
N THR A 44 6.46 -16.94 -4.63
CA THR A 44 5.64 -16.87 -5.84
C THR A 44 4.51 -17.89 -5.83
N ALA A 45 4.76 -19.13 -5.39
CA ALA A 45 3.74 -20.17 -5.27
C ALA A 45 2.66 -19.81 -4.24
N ASN A 46 3.04 -19.24 -3.09
CA ASN A 46 2.11 -18.77 -2.07
C ASN A 46 1.24 -17.60 -2.57
N VAL A 47 1.84 -16.63 -3.28
CA VAL A 47 1.10 -15.52 -3.88
C VAL A 47 0.13 -16.02 -4.95
N ALA A 48 0.55 -16.97 -5.79
CA ALA A 48 -0.32 -17.59 -6.80
C ALA A 48 -1.50 -18.35 -6.17
N ALA A 49 -1.26 -19.12 -5.10
CA ALA A 49 -2.31 -19.81 -4.37
C ALA A 49 -3.30 -18.81 -3.72
N GLY A 50 -2.78 -17.77 -3.08
CA GLY A 50 -3.58 -16.69 -2.50
C GLY A 50 -4.43 -15.97 -3.55
N PHE A 51 -3.82 -15.62 -4.70
CA PHE A 51 -4.53 -15.04 -5.83
C PHE A 51 -5.65 -15.94 -6.33
N PHE A 52 -5.39 -17.24 -6.50
CA PHE A 52 -6.41 -18.18 -6.96
C PHE A 52 -7.60 -18.26 -5.99
N ILE A 53 -7.32 -18.36 -4.70
CA ILE A 53 -8.36 -18.41 -3.66
C ILE A 53 -9.19 -17.11 -3.66
N ILE A 54 -8.54 -15.95 -3.70
CA ILE A 54 -9.25 -14.67 -3.63
C ILE A 54 -10.03 -14.39 -4.92
N MET A 55 -9.37 -14.50 -6.08
CA MET A 55 -9.95 -14.13 -7.37
C MET A 55 -11.00 -15.14 -7.85
N TYR A 56 -10.75 -16.44 -7.73
CA TYR A 56 -11.60 -17.48 -8.34
C TYR A 56 -12.50 -18.22 -7.37
N VAL A 57 -12.27 -18.12 -6.05
CA VAL A 57 -13.12 -18.77 -5.04
C VAL A 57 -13.91 -17.76 -4.24
N ILE A 58 -13.24 -16.86 -3.50
CA ILE A 58 -13.92 -15.96 -2.55
C ILE A 58 -14.70 -14.86 -3.27
N THR A 59 -14.10 -14.18 -4.26
CA THR A 59 -14.76 -13.10 -5.01
C THR A 59 -16.03 -13.58 -5.72
N PRO A 60 -16.01 -14.70 -6.46
CA PRO A 60 -17.20 -15.13 -7.19
C PRO A 60 -18.28 -15.69 -6.25
N ILE A 61 -17.91 -16.38 -5.15
CA ILE A 61 -18.85 -16.76 -4.09
C ILE A 61 -19.52 -15.51 -3.52
N ALA A 62 -18.76 -14.51 -3.09
CA ALA A 62 -19.34 -13.29 -2.52
C ALA A 62 -20.28 -12.56 -3.50
N TYR A 63 -19.91 -12.52 -4.79
CA TYR A 63 -20.71 -11.88 -5.84
C TYR A 63 -22.03 -12.63 -6.10
N TRP A 64 -21.96 -13.95 -6.32
CA TRP A 64 -23.15 -14.74 -6.64
C TRP A 64 -24.04 -14.99 -5.43
N PHE A 65 -23.52 -15.08 -4.21
CA PHE A 65 -24.34 -15.08 -3.00
C PHE A 65 -24.90 -13.69 -2.62
N ASN A 66 -24.61 -12.67 -3.43
CA ASN A 66 -25.13 -11.30 -3.30
C ASN A 66 -24.78 -10.64 -1.95
N PHE A 67 -23.58 -10.92 -1.43
CA PHE A 67 -23.10 -10.23 -0.23
C PHE A 67 -23.00 -8.73 -0.50
N TYR A 68 -23.47 -7.91 0.44
CA TYR A 68 -23.52 -6.44 0.31
C TYR A 68 -24.21 -5.94 -0.97
N LYS A 69 -25.24 -6.66 -1.46
CA LYS A 69 -25.95 -6.32 -2.71
C LYS A 69 -25.03 -6.28 -3.94
N ALA A 70 -23.97 -7.10 -3.94
CA ALA A 70 -22.94 -7.21 -4.96
C ALA A 70 -23.43 -7.25 -6.41
N ARG A 71 -24.57 -7.89 -6.67
CA ARG A 71 -25.10 -8.06 -8.03
C ARG A 71 -25.54 -6.76 -8.70
N ASN A 72 -25.71 -5.69 -7.93
CA ASN A 72 -26.14 -4.39 -8.45
C ASN A 72 -24.99 -3.62 -9.15
N PHE A 73 -23.75 -4.04 -8.96
CA PHE A 73 -22.56 -3.36 -9.50
C PHE A 73 -21.58 -4.36 -10.15
N PRO A 74 -20.59 -3.87 -10.92
CA PRO A 74 -19.59 -4.74 -11.56
C PRO A 74 -18.77 -5.55 -10.55
N ILE A 75 -18.41 -6.78 -10.91
CA ILE A 75 -17.58 -7.67 -10.08
C ILE A 75 -16.17 -7.09 -9.85
N PHE A 76 -15.61 -6.47 -10.90
CA PHE A 76 -14.29 -5.87 -10.95
C PHE A 76 -14.44 -4.42 -11.42
N SER A 77 -14.21 -3.46 -10.52
CA SER A 77 -14.15 -2.03 -10.81
C SER A 77 -13.44 -1.31 -9.68
N ASP A 78 -12.71 -0.26 -10.04
CA ASP A 78 -12.08 0.73 -9.16
C ASP A 78 -13.06 1.80 -8.66
N GLY A 79 -14.22 1.95 -9.29
CA GLY A 79 -15.20 2.98 -8.95
C GLY A 79 -16.06 2.69 -7.72
N LEU A 80 -16.73 3.75 -7.24
CA LEU A 80 -17.65 3.73 -6.11
C LEU A 80 -19.12 3.77 -6.58
N PHE A 81 -20.02 3.06 -5.90
CA PHE A 81 -21.40 2.88 -6.34
C PHE A 81 -22.44 3.27 -5.28
N THR A 82 -23.62 3.66 -5.76
CA THR A 82 -24.84 3.74 -4.95
C THR A 82 -25.48 2.35 -4.83
N GLU A 83 -26.47 2.22 -3.94
CA GLU A 83 -27.23 0.97 -3.79
C GLU A 83 -27.87 0.49 -5.10
N SER A 84 -28.29 1.43 -5.96
CA SER A 84 -28.91 1.17 -7.26
C SER A 84 -27.92 0.78 -8.37
N GLY A 85 -26.60 0.80 -8.09
CA GLY A 85 -25.57 0.46 -9.07
C GLY A 85 -25.09 1.62 -9.94
N HIS A 86 -25.54 2.86 -9.67
CA HIS A 86 -25.01 4.05 -10.35
C HIS A 86 -23.68 4.48 -9.72
N LYS A 87 -22.83 5.15 -10.50
CA LYS A 87 -21.60 5.76 -9.98
C LYS A 87 -21.94 6.75 -8.87
N TYR A 88 -21.24 6.64 -7.75
CA TYR A 88 -21.45 7.51 -6.59
C TYR A 88 -20.88 8.90 -6.86
N ASN A 89 -21.70 9.95 -6.74
CA ASN A 89 -21.23 11.31 -6.98
C ASN A 89 -20.52 11.87 -5.74
N ILE A 90 -19.20 11.74 -5.69
CA ILE A 90 -18.37 12.20 -4.56
C ILE A 90 -18.49 13.71 -4.35
N THR A 91 -18.59 14.51 -5.42
CA THR A 91 -18.70 15.97 -5.29
C THR A 91 -19.98 16.42 -4.57
N SER A 92 -21.01 15.58 -4.52
CA SER A 92 -22.25 15.89 -3.83
C SER A 92 -22.18 15.75 -2.30
N ILE A 93 -21.16 15.07 -1.76
CA ILE A 93 -20.96 14.87 -0.31
C ILE A 93 -19.77 15.66 0.25
N VAL A 94 -19.17 16.51 -0.59
CA VAL A 94 -18.01 17.34 -0.27
C VAL A 94 -18.42 18.79 -0.37
N ASP A 95 -18.27 19.54 0.72
CA ASP A 95 -18.46 21.00 0.71
C ASP A 95 -17.30 21.70 -0.03
N SER A 96 -17.50 22.95 -0.43
CA SER A 96 -16.54 23.88 -1.03
C SER A 96 -15.18 23.97 -0.31
N GLN A 97 -15.11 23.62 0.98
CA GLN A 97 -13.88 23.54 1.79
C GLN A 97 -13.28 22.12 1.90
N PHE A 98 -13.68 21.19 1.03
CA PHE A 98 -13.29 19.77 1.08
C PHE A 98 -13.67 19.05 2.39
N HIS A 99 -14.69 19.55 3.09
CA HIS A 99 -15.23 18.91 4.28
C HIS A 99 -16.40 17.97 3.95
N PHE A 100 -16.58 16.95 4.80
CA PHE A 100 -17.67 15.99 4.63
C PHE A 100 -19.03 16.57 5.04
N ASP A 101 -19.99 16.59 4.11
CA ASP A 101 -21.38 16.96 4.39
C ASP A 101 -22.20 15.74 4.82
N THR A 102 -22.42 15.64 6.13
CA THR A 102 -23.24 14.60 6.75
C THR A 102 -24.68 14.55 6.24
N LYS A 103 -25.32 15.70 5.97
CA LYS A 103 -26.73 15.74 5.55
C LYS A 103 -26.88 15.30 4.11
N ALA A 104 -25.96 15.73 3.25
CA ALA A 104 -25.92 15.26 1.86
C ALA A 104 -25.66 13.75 1.79
N TYR A 105 -24.77 13.22 2.64
CA TYR A 105 -24.51 11.78 2.72
C TYR A 105 -25.74 10.98 3.16
N GLU A 106 -26.45 11.43 4.21
CA GLU A 106 -27.69 10.76 4.66
C GLU A 106 -28.77 10.75 3.57
N LYS A 107 -28.82 11.79 2.73
CA LYS A 107 -29.75 11.87 1.59
C LYS A 107 -29.34 10.95 0.43
N ASN A 108 -28.05 10.87 0.14
CA ASN A 108 -27.51 10.08 -0.98
C ASN A 108 -27.41 8.58 -0.66
N GLY A 109 -27.37 8.24 0.63
CA GLY A 109 -27.29 6.87 1.12
C GLY A 109 -25.85 6.35 1.23
N PRO A 110 -25.68 5.12 1.74
CA PRO A 110 -24.37 4.54 1.95
C PRO A 110 -23.65 4.23 0.63
N LEU A 111 -22.32 4.28 0.71
CA LEU A 111 -21.43 3.98 -0.41
C LEU A 111 -21.18 2.48 -0.49
N TYR A 112 -21.25 1.94 -1.71
CA TYR A 112 -20.95 0.54 -2.01
C TYR A 112 -19.68 0.42 -2.84
N LEU A 113 -18.86 -0.57 -2.49
CA LEU A 113 -17.62 -0.94 -3.17
C LEU A 113 -17.86 -2.19 -4.02
N SER A 114 -17.13 -2.31 -5.13
CA SER A 114 -17.11 -3.55 -5.92
C SER A 114 -16.67 -4.74 -5.05
N THR A 115 -17.14 -5.94 -5.40
CA THR A 115 -16.90 -7.14 -4.58
C THR A 115 -15.40 -7.44 -4.47
N PHE A 116 -14.69 -7.34 -5.59
CA PHE A 116 -13.24 -7.50 -5.63
C PHE A 116 -12.52 -6.48 -4.72
N PHE A 117 -12.93 -5.21 -4.77
CA PHE A 117 -12.29 -4.15 -3.99
C PHE A 117 -12.52 -4.33 -2.48
N ALA A 118 -13.75 -4.69 -2.07
CA ALA A 118 -14.08 -4.97 -0.68
C ALA A 118 -13.27 -6.15 -0.10
N ILE A 119 -13.14 -7.25 -0.86
CA ILE A 119 -12.35 -8.42 -0.43
C ILE A 119 -10.86 -8.08 -0.39
N THR A 120 -10.36 -7.31 -1.36
CA THR A 120 -8.95 -6.89 -1.39
C THR A 120 -8.60 -6.05 -0.17
N TYR A 121 -9.49 -5.15 0.29
CA TYR A 121 -9.29 -4.45 1.57
C TYR A 121 -9.28 -5.40 2.77
N GLY A 122 -10.19 -6.39 2.81
CA GLY A 122 -10.16 -7.44 3.83
C GLY A 122 -8.83 -8.18 3.88
N VAL A 123 -8.32 -8.63 2.72
CA VAL A 123 -7.00 -9.29 2.63
C VAL A 123 -5.89 -8.33 3.06
N GLY A 124 -5.99 -7.04 2.74
CA GLY A 124 -5.07 -6.01 3.22
C GLY A 124 -5.02 -5.92 4.75
N PHE A 125 -6.18 -5.90 5.42
CA PHE A 125 -6.27 -5.94 6.88
C PHE A 125 -5.65 -7.22 7.47
N ALA A 126 -5.92 -8.37 6.87
CA ALA A 126 -5.34 -9.64 7.28
C ALA A 126 -3.81 -9.64 7.10
N SER A 127 -3.31 -9.13 5.98
CA SER A 127 -1.88 -9.08 5.66
C SER A 127 -1.09 -8.24 6.68
N LEU A 128 -1.64 -7.12 7.14
CA LEU A 128 -1.00 -6.25 8.14
C LEU A 128 -0.78 -6.95 9.48
N THR A 129 -1.84 -7.54 10.03
CA THR A 129 -1.77 -8.28 11.31
C THR A 129 -0.95 -9.56 11.16
N ALA A 130 -1.10 -10.26 10.04
CA ALA A 130 -0.31 -11.44 9.72
C ALA A 130 1.19 -11.12 9.66
N THR A 131 1.57 -9.99 9.05
CA THR A 131 2.96 -9.52 8.98
C THR A 131 3.56 -9.35 10.37
N ILE A 132 2.87 -8.64 11.28
CA ILE A 132 3.36 -8.42 12.65
C ILE A 132 3.51 -9.77 13.37
N VAL A 133 2.48 -10.61 13.36
CA VAL A 133 2.49 -11.88 14.08
C VAL A 133 3.54 -12.83 13.49
N HIS A 134 3.65 -12.92 12.18
CA HIS A 134 4.64 -13.77 11.51
C HIS A 134 6.07 -13.36 11.86
N VAL A 135 6.40 -12.06 11.78
CA VAL A 135 7.74 -11.57 12.12
C VAL A 135 8.06 -11.82 13.60
N LEU A 136 7.10 -11.59 14.50
CA LEU A 136 7.30 -11.82 15.94
C LEU A 136 7.52 -13.31 16.27
N LEU A 137 6.78 -14.22 15.65
CA LEU A 137 6.85 -15.65 15.94
C LEU A 137 8.04 -16.36 15.32
N PHE A 138 8.32 -16.08 14.03
CA PHE A 138 9.35 -16.79 13.26
C PHE A 138 10.71 -16.10 13.38
N HIS A 139 10.74 -14.76 13.33
CA HIS A 139 11.99 -14.00 13.33
C HIS A 139 12.27 -13.27 14.65
N GLY A 140 11.36 -13.28 15.63
CA GLY A 140 11.54 -12.53 16.88
C GLY A 140 12.80 -12.92 17.66
N SER A 141 13.12 -14.21 17.71
CA SER A 141 14.34 -14.72 18.37
C SER A 141 15.61 -14.28 17.63
N GLU A 142 15.60 -14.32 16.30
CA GLU A 142 16.70 -13.86 15.45
C GLU A 142 16.90 -12.36 15.56
N ILE A 143 15.82 -11.57 15.50
CA ILE A 143 15.84 -10.11 15.70
C ILE A 143 16.48 -9.79 17.05
N TRP A 144 16.06 -10.45 18.13
CA TRP A 144 16.63 -10.23 19.45
C TRP A 144 18.13 -10.55 19.50
N GLN A 145 18.54 -11.68 18.92
CA GLN A 145 19.94 -12.08 18.87
C GLN A 145 20.78 -11.16 17.99
N LEU A 146 20.26 -10.72 16.85
CA LEU A 146 20.92 -9.82 15.91
C LEU A 146 21.02 -8.42 16.48
N SER A 147 19.96 -7.88 17.11
CA SER A 147 20.02 -6.62 17.82
C SER A 147 21.07 -6.67 18.92
N LYS A 148 21.10 -7.73 19.74
CA LYS A 148 22.12 -7.91 20.78
C LYS A 148 23.53 -8.05 20.20
N SER A 149 23.69 -8.73 19.06
CA SER A 149 24.98 -8.96 18.41
C SER A 149 25.50 -7.74 17.66
N ALA A 150 24.61 -6.90 17.11
CA ALA A 150 24.95 -5.63 16.49
C ALA A 150 25.61 -4.69 17.50
N PHE A 151 25.10 -4.67 18.74
CA PHE A 151 25.75 -3.96 19.86
C PHE A 151 27.05 -4.62 20.37
N GLN A 152 27.35 -5.85 19.96
CA GLN A 152 28.51 -6.63 20.44
C GLN A 152 29.55 -6.93 19.34
N GLU A 153 29.40 -6.39 18.12
CA GLU A 153 30.30 -6.57 16.95
C GLU A 153 30.73 -8.01 16.62
N LYS A 154 29.96 -9.02 17.02
CA LYS A 154 30.45 -10.41 17.10
C LYS A 154 30.50 -11.20 15.79
N ARG A 155 29.90 -10.72 14.69
CA ARG A 155 29.90 -11.45 13.40
C ARG A 155 30.32 -10.53 12.26
N VAL A 156 31.55 -10.74 11.78
CA VAL A 156 32.13 -9.99 10.65
C VAL A 156 32.20 -10.93 9.45
N ASP A 157 31.30 -10.74 8.49
CA ASP A 157 31.36 -11.45 7.23
C ASP A 157 32.56 -10.99 6.38
N VAL A 158 32.88 -11.74 5.33
CA VAL A 158 34.03 -11.44 4.45
C VAL A 158 33.86 -10.07 3.78
N HIS A 159 32.62 -9.70 3.45
CA HIS A 159 32.34 -8.41 2.83
C HIS A 159 32.56 -7.23 3.78
N THR A 160 32.17 -7.36 5.05
CA THR A 160 32.45 -6.37 6.09
C THR A 160 33.94 -6.27 6.35
N LYS A 161 34.69 -7.38 6.36
CA LYS A 161 36.16 -7.34 6.46
C LYS A 161 36.79 -6.52 5.34
N LEU A 162 36.36 -6.73 4.09
CA LEU A 162 36.83 -5.96 2.93
C LEU A 162 36.42 -4.49 3.01
N MET A 163 35.21 -4.21 3.53
CA MET A 163 34.67 -2.86 3.63
C MET A 163 35.25 -2.04 4.78
N ARG A 164 35.92 -2.64 5.77
CA ARG A 164 36.60 -1.94 6.88
C ARG A 164 37.65 -0.92 6.42
N ARG A 165 38.17 -1.05 5.19
CA ARG A 165 39.09 -0.06 4.60
C ARG A 165 38.41 1.29 4.35
N TYR A 166 37.10 1.31 4.10
CA TYR A 166 36.36 2.52 3.82
C TYR A 166 35.80 3.13 5.10
N LYS A 167 35.84 4.46 5.18
CA LYS A 167 35.22 5.20 6.29
C LYS A 167 33.70 5.04 6.21
N GLN A 168 33.09 4.59 7.30
CA GLN A 168 31.64 4.55 7.43
C GLN A 168 31.04 5.97 7.35
N VAL A 169 29.76 6.02 6.98
CA VAL A 169 29.00 7.26 7.00
C VAL A 169 28.72 7.61 8.46
N PRO A 170 29.05 8.83 8.92
CA PRO A 170 28.72 9.24 10.27
C PRO A 170 27.20 9.21 10.48
N GLU A 171 26.75 8.65 11.60
CA GLU A 171 25.31 8.56 11.92
C GLU A 171 24.63 9.93 11.96
N TRP A 172 25.37 10.98 12.35
CA TRP A 172 24.84 12.34 12.40
C TRP A 172 24.39 12.87 11.03
N TRP A 173 24.92 12.34 9.90
CA TRP A 173 24.45 12.74 8.55
C TRP A 173 22.98 12.35 8.36
N PHE A 174 22.62 11.14 8.79
CA PHE A 174 21.25 10.64 8.72
C PHE A 174 20.33 11.41 9.68
N ILE A 175 20.81 11.65 10.92
CA ILE A 175 20.03 12.38 11.92
C ILE A 175 19.77 13.82 11.47
N CYS A 176 20.77 14.51 10.90
CA CYS A 176 20.59 15.86 10.37
C CYS A 176 19.55 15.90 9.24
N ILE A 177 19.63 14.98 8.27
CA ILE A 177 18.63 14.93 7.18
C ILE A 177 17.23 14.63 7.75
N LEU A 178 17.12 13.69 8.68
CA LEU A 178 15.85 13.34 9.32
C LEU A 178 15.23 14.54 10.03
N ILE A 179 15.99 15.23 10.89
CA ILE A 179 15.50 16.38 11.65
C ILE A 179 15.11 17.52 10.70
N VAL A 180 15.94 17.84 9.71
CA VAL A 180 15.64 18.90 8.73
C VAL A 180 14.39 18.55 7.94
N ASN A 181 14.25 17.30 7.48
CA ASN A 181 13.08 16.87 6.73
C ASN A 181 11.79 16.96 7.56
N ILE A 182 11.79 16.44 8.80
CA ILE A 182 10.64 16.55 9.70
C ILE A 182 10.30 18.02 9.98
N ALA A 183 11.30 18.87 10.23
CA ALA A 183 11.07 20.29 10.48
C ALA A 183 10.43 21.00 9.28
N VAL A 184 10.94 20.75 8.07
CA VAL A 184 10.38 21.31 6.83
C VAL A 184 8.96 20.78 6.58
N THR A 185 8.71 19.49 6.83
CA THR A 185 7.37 18.90 6.68
C THR A 185 6.38 19.49 7.66
N VAL A 186 6.75 19.62 8.94
CA VAL A 186 5.89 20.26 9.96
C VAL A 186 5.62 21.72 9.60
N PHE A 187 6.65 22.46 9.19
CA PHE A 187 6.50 23.85 8.75
C PHE A 187 5.54 23.97 7.56
N ALA A 188 5.69 23.12 6.53
CA ALA A 188 4.82 23.13 5.36
C ALA A 188 3.36 22.80 5.73
N CYS A 189 3.14 21.80 6.60
CA CYS A 189 1.81 21.40 7.05
C CYS A 189 1.12 22.49 7.88
N GLU A 190 1.85 23.18 8.75
CA GLU A 190 1.31 24.24 9.59
C GLU A 190 1.08 25.55 8.81
N TYR A 191 2.01 25.92 7.91
CA TYR A 191 1.89 27.13 7.10
C TYR A 191 0.79 27.01 6.04
N TYR A 192 0.66 25.85 5.40
CA TYR A 192 -0.39 25.57 4.40
C TYR A 192 -1.56 24.76 4.99
N ILE A 193 -1.93 25.01 6.24
CA ILE A 193 -2.95 24.23 6.96
C ILE A 193 -4.32 24.25 6.26
N GLU A 194 -4.66 25.35 5.59
CA GLU A 194 -5.92 25.47 4.83
C GLU A 194 -5.97 24.51 3.63
N GLN A 195 -4.81 24.18 3.04
CA GLN A 195 -4.71 23.31 1.87
C GLN A 195 -4.41 21.86 2.27
N LEU A 196 -3.40 21.63 3.11
CA LEU A 196 -2.94 20.28 3.48
C LEU A 196 -3.76 19.65 4.60
N GLN A 197 -4.38 20.48 5.45
CA GLN A 197 -5.28 20.06 6.53
C GLN A 197 -4.66 19.13 7.59
N LEU A 198 -3.36 18.81 7.52
CA LEU A 198 -2.67 17.90 8.42
C LEU A 198 -2.00 18.68 9.57
N PRO A 199 -2.38 18.48 10.84
CA PRO A 199 -1.72 19.13 11.97
C PRO A 199 -0.34 18.53 12.27
N TRP A 200 0.52 19.28 12.96
CA TRP A 200 1.89 18.87 13.31
C TRP A 200 2.00 17.50 14.00
N TRP A 201 1.04 17.15 14.87
CA TRP A 201 1.05 15.85 15.57
C TRP A 201 0.83 14.68 14.61
N GLY A 202 0.09 14.90 13.52
CA GLY A 202 -0.16 13.90 12.48
C GLY A 202 1.13 13.52 11.75
N VAL A 203 2.01 14.49 11.50
CA VAL A 203 3.33 14.26 10.91
C VAL A 203 4.18 13.37 11.83
N LEU A 204 4.25 13.69 13.13
CA LEU A 204 5.03 12.91 14.10
C LEU A 204 4.49 11.48 14.24
N LEU A 205 3.17 11.31 14.25
CA LEU A 205 2.53 10.00 14.28
C LEU A 205 2.85 9.20 13.01
N ALA A 206 2.81 9.81 11.82
CA ALA A 206 3.19 9.16 10.57
C ALA A 206 4.65 8.67 10.60
N CYS A 207 5.57 9.50 11.10
CA CYS A 207 6.97 9.12 11.28
C CYS A 207 7.13 7.95 12.27
N ALA A 208 6.38 7.94 13.37
CA ALA A 208 6.43 6.85 14.35
C ALA A 208 5.94 5.51 13.76
N ILE A 209 4.86 5.54 12.98
CA ILE A 209 4.34 4.36 12.26
C ILE A 209 5.37 3.87 11.24
N ALA A 210 5.91 4.77 10.42
CA ALA A 210 6.93 4.43 9.43
C ALA A 210 8.14 3.76 10.10
N PHE A 211 8.64 4.33 11.20
CA PHE A 211 9.77 3.78 11.96
C PHE A 211 9.48 2.37 12.49
N PHE A 212 8.31 2.16 13.11
CA PHE A 212 7.93 0.87 13.66
C PHE A 212 7.81 -0.23 12.59
N PHE A 213 7.15 0.07 11.47
CA PHE A 213 6.88 -0.92 10.43
C PHE A 213 8.03 -1.12 9.44
N THR A 214 9.02 -0.23 9.39
CA THR A 214 10.20 -0.39 8.53
C THR A 214 10.95 -1.70 8.82
N LEU A 215 11.12 -2.07 10.08
CA LEU A 215 11.84 -3.29 10.45
C LEU A 215 11.09 -4.58 10.06
N PRO A 216 9.82 -4.81 10.47
CA PRO A 216 9.07 -6.00 10.09
C PRO A 216 8.93 -6.16 8.57
N ILE A 217 8.56 -5.07 7.88
CA ILE A 217 8.38 -5.11 6.42
C ILE A 217 9.71 -5.29 5.71
N GLY A 218 10.80 -4.72 6.23
CA GLY A 218 12.15 -4.93 5.70
C GLY A 218 12.61 -6.38 5.79
N ILE A 219 12.29 -7.10 6.87
CA ILE A 219 12.61 -8.53 7.02
C ILE A 219 11.83 -9.37 6.00
N ILE A 220 10.51 -9.14 5.87
CA ILE A 220 9.70 -9.84 4.87
C ILE A 220 10.24 -9.54 3.47
N THR A 221 10.47 -8.28 3.14
CA THR A 221 11.03 -7.88 1.84
C THR A 221 12.37 -8.53 1.56
N ALA A 222 13.25 -8.63 2.57
CA ALA A 222 14.57 -9.25 2.41
C ALA A 222 14.51 -10.78 2.19
N THR A 223 13.47 -11.46 2.68
CA THR A 223 13.31 -12.91 2.61
C THR A 223 12.46 -13.35 1.41
N THR A 224 11.35 -12.65 1.15
CA THR A 224 10.36 -13.03 0.12
C THR A 224 10.45 -12.18 -1.15
N ASN A 225 11.22 -11.09 -1.13
CA ASN A 225 11.24 -10.08 -2.19
C ASN A 225 9.85 -9.43 -2.42
N GLN A 226 8.95 -9.49 -1.43
CA GLN A 226 7.63 -8.88 -1.45
C GLN A 226 7.50 -7.84 -0.35
N THR A 227 6.96 -6.66 -0.70
CA THR A 227 6.76 -5.52 0.20
C THR A 227 5.27 -5.37 0.54
N PRO A 228 4.78 -5.86 1.70
CA PRO A 228 3.43 -5.53 2.16
C PRO A 228 3.20 -4.02 2.24
N GLY A 229 2.08 -3.54 1.69
CA GLY A 229 1.72 -2.12 1.69
C GLY A 229 1.13 -1.65 3.03
N LEU A 230 1.59 -0.53 3.58
CA LEU A 230 0.99 0.10 4.78
C LEU A 230 -0.13 1.09 4.47
N ASN A 231 -0.47 1.30 3.19
CA ASN A 231 -1.47 2.28 2.76
C ASN A 231 -2.76 2.20 3.58
N ILE A 232 -3.27 1.00 3.76
CA ILE A 232 -4.57 0.78 4.39
C ILE A 232 -4.52 1.13 5.88
N ILE A 233 -3.45 0.79 6.62
CA ILE A 233 -3.40 1.05 8.07
C ILE A 233 -3.18 2.53 8.38
N THR A 234 -2.37 3.22 7.58
CA THR A 234 -2.13 4.65 7.76
C THR A 234 -3.41 5.44 7.49
N GLU A 235 -4.12 5.09 6.43
CA GLU A 235 -5.43 5.67 6.09
C GLU A 235 -6.50 5.32 7.13
N TYR A 236 -6.50 4.08 7.65
CA TYR A 236 -7.44 3.64 8.69
C TYR A 236 -7.25 4.40 10.01
N ILE A 237 -6.01 4.52 10.49
CA ILE A 237 -5.70 5.19 11.76
C ILE A 237 -6.07 6.67 11.66
N MET A 238 -5.64 7.36 10.60
CA MET A 238 -5.89 8.79 10.45
C MET A 238 -7.37 9.08 10.19
N GLY A 239 -8.05 8.23 9.42
CA GLY A 239 -9.49 8.34 9.20
C GLY A 239 -10.33 8.22 10.49
N TYR A 240 -9.85 7.51 11.51
CA TYR A 240 -10.51 7.47 12.84
C TYR A 240 -10.12 8.64 13.73
N LEU A 241 -8.85 9.07 13.72
CA LEU A 241 -8.36 10.16 14.56
C LEU A 241 -8.80 11.53 14.06
N TYR A 242 -8.92 11.70 12.74
CA TYR A 242 -9.20 12.96 12.09
C TYR A 242 -10.13 12.81 10.88
N PRO A 243 -11.40 12.41 11.12
CA PRO A 243 -12.37 12.15 10.07
C PRO A 243 -12.82 13.42 9.33
N GLY A 244 -13.27 13.25 8.09
CA GLY A 244 -13.91 14.32 7.30
C GLY A 244 -12.93 15.18 6.49
N ARG A 245 -11.64 14.81 6.45
CA ARG A 245 -10.57 15.56 5.78
C ARG A 245 -9.75 14.65 4.87
N PRO A 246 -10.10 14.55 3.57
CA PRO A 246 -9.44 13.64 2.64
C PRO A 246 -7.98 14.04 2.38
N VAL A 247 -7.67 15.34 2.29
CA VAL A 247 -6.32 15.82 2.01
C VAL A 247 -5.36 15.49 3.15
N ALA A 248 -5.79 15.71 4.40
CA ALA A 248 -5.00 15.33 5.58
C ALA A 248 -4.67 13.84 5.58
N ASN A 249 -5.63 13.00 5.19
CA ASN A 249 -5.44 11.55 5.10
C ASN A 249 -4.45 11.16 3.99
N MET A 250 -4.54 11.80 2.82
CA MET A 250 -3.55 11.61 1.74
C MET A 250 -2.14 11.96 2.19
N CYS A 251 -1.95 13.13 2.82
CA CYS A 251 -0.65 13.55 3.33
C CYS A 251 -0.11 12.56 4.37
N PHE A 252 -0.95 12.11 5.31
CA PHE A 252 -0.56 11.14 6.33
C PHE A 252 -0.10 9.81 5.72
N LYS A 253 -0.82 9.32 4.70
CA LYS A 253 -0.43 8.11 3.95
C LYS A 253 0.92 8.28 3.27
N VAL A 254 1.16 9.41 2.60
CA VAL A 254 2.45 9.67 1.94
C VAL A 254 3.57 9.66 2.97
N TYR A 255 3.43 10.40 4.07
CA TYR A 255 4.47 10.46 5.10
C TYR A 255 4.68 9.13 5.84
N GLY A 256 3.63 8.33 6.04
CA GLY A 256 3.70 7.05 6.75
C GLY A 256 4.17 5.87 5.90
N TYR A 257 3.68 5.75 4.67
CA TYR A 257 3.97 4.61 3.79
C TYR A 257 5.09 4.87 2.80
N ILE A 258 5.06 6.00 2.07
CA ILE A 258 6.07 6.26 1.02
C ILE A 258 7.45 6.46 1.66
N SER A 259 7.53 7.12 2.83
CA SER A 259 8.78 7.24 3.57
C SER A 259 9.38 5.88 3.94
N MET A 260 8.54 4.92 4.37
CA MET A 260 8.99 3.55 4.64
C MET A 260 9.48 2.86 3.36
N SER A 261 8.71 2.96 2.26
CA SER A 261 9.11 2.40 0.98
C SER A 261 10.47 2.94 0.53
N GLN A 262 10.69 4.25 0.67
CA GLN A 262 11.97 4.87 0.34
C GLN A 262 13.10 4.41 1.26
N ALA A 263 12.84 4.22 2.56
CA ALA A 263 13.82 3.65 3.48
C ALA A 263 14.24 2.23 3.06
N LEU A 264 13.32 1.40 2.59
CA LEU A 264 13.63 0.06 2.10
C LEU A 264 14.47 0.09 0.81
N THR A 265 14.09 0.91 -0.17
CA THR A 265 14.87 1.10 -1.40
C THR A 265 16.27 1.61 -1.11
N PHE A 266 16.39 2.58 -0.20
CA PHE A 266 17.67 3.12 0.24
C PHE A 266 18.56 2.04 0.87
N LEU A 267 17.99 1.17 1.72
CA LEU A 267 18.70 0.03 2.32
C LEU A 267 19.11 -1.01 1.26
N GLN A 268 18.26 -1.30 0.28
CA GLN A 268 18.57 -2.22 -0.83
C GLN A 268 19.79 -1.75 -1.63
N ASP A 269 19.83 -0.46 -1.95
CA ASP A 269 20.96 0.15 -2.64
C ASP A 269 22.24 0.14 -1.79
N PHE A 270 22.15 0.40 -0.48
CA PHE A 270 23.30 0.29 0.43
C PHE A 270 23.85 -1.14 0.47
N LYS A 271 22.97 -2.13 0.45
CA LYS A 271 23.35 -3.56 0.36
C LYS A 271 24.04 -3.85 -0.96
N LEU A 272 23.52 -3.35 -2.08
CA LEU A 272 24.16 -3.47 -3.40
C LEU A 272 25.56 -2.83 -3.40
N GLY A 273 25.68 -1.61 -2.90
CA GLY A 273 26.97 -0.90 -2.77
C GLY A 273 27.96 -1.65 -1.89
N HIS A 274 27.49 -2.29 -0.81
CA HIS A 274 28.30 -3.13 0.06
C HIS A 274 28.84 -4.38 -0.66
N TYR A 275 28.05 -4.99 -1.54
CA TYR A 275 28.49 -6.12 -2.37
C TYR A 275 29.48 -5.68 -3.46
N MET A 276 29.22 -4.55 -4.11
CA MET A 276 30.07 -3.99 -5.17
C MET A 276 31.34 -3.30 -4.65
N LYS A 277 31.52 -3.20 -3.33
CA LYS A 277 32.67 -2.54 -2.67
C LYS A 277 32.78 -1.04 -2.96
N ILE A 278 31.64 -0.39 -3.12
CA ILE A 278 31.56 1.06 -3.30
C ILE A 278 31.73 1.73 -1.92
N PRO A 279 32.56 2.79 -1.79
CA PRO A 279 32.72 3.51 -0.54
C PRO A 279 31.37 4.02 0.01
N PRO A 280 31.01 3.76 1.28
CA PRO A 280 29.68 4.09 1.83
C PRO A 280 29.33 5.58 1.76
N ARG A 281 30.31 6.47 1.95
CA ARG A 281 30.09 7.93 1.85
C ARG A 281 29.76 8.37 0.43
N THR A 282 30.39 7.77 -0.57
CA THR A 282 30.09 8.05 -1.97
C THR A 282 28.70 7.54 -2.33
N MET A 283 28.33 6.35 -1.83
CA MET A 283 26.98 5.81 -2.02
C MET A 283 25.90 6.71 -1.43
N PHE A 284 26.10 7.17 -0.19
CA PHE A 284 25.20 8.10 0.48
C PHE A 284 25.02 9.40 -0.33
N MET A 285 26.12 10.04 -0.74
CA MET A 285 26.06 11.28 -1.50
C MET A 285 25.38 11.09 -2.86
N ALA A 286 25.64 9.97 -3.54
CA ALA A 286 25.00 9.65 -4.82
C ALA A 286 23.48 9.52 -4.67
N GLN A 287 23.00 8.86 -3.62
CA GLN A 287 21.57 8.73 -3.34
C GLN A 287 20.91 10.05 -2.94
N VAL A 288 21.55 10.84 -2.08
CA VAL A 288 21.01 12.14 -1.64
C VAL A 288 20.88 13.08 -2.85
N VAL A 289 21.93 13.20 -3.65
CA VAL A 289 21.93 14.04 -4.86
C VAL A 289 20.92 13.51 -5.89
N GLY A 290 20.89 12.19 -6.11
CA GLY A 290 19.93 11.56 -7.02
C GLY A 290 18.49 11.79 -6.59
N THR A 291 18.19 11.71 -5.29
CA THR A 291 16.85 11.96 -4.75
C THR A 291 16.43 13.43 -4.92
N LEU A 292 17.36 14.37 -4.71
CA LEU A 292 17.09 15.79 -4.94
C LEU A 292 16.78 16.06 -6.42
N ILE A 293 17.61 15.55 -7.33
CA ILE A 293 17.39 15.71 -8.77
C ILE A 293 16.05 15.08 -9.17
N ALA A 294 15.77 13.86 -8.71
CA ALA A 294 14.53 13.16 -9.00
C ALA A 294 13.32 13.98 -8.52
N ALA A 295 13.34 14.55 -7.31
CA ALA A 295 12.25 15.38 -6.80
C ALA A 295 11.91 16.56 -7.72
N PHE A 296 12.92 17.29 -8.21
CA PHE A 296 12.71 18.41 -9.13
C PHE A 296 12.22 17.95 -10.51
N VAL A 297 12.78 16.87 -11.05
CA VAL A 297 12.39 16.33 -12.35
C VAL A 297 10.96 15.77 -12.31
N TYR A 298 10.58 15.03 -11.26
CA TYR A 298 9.22 14.54 -11.08
C TYR A 298 8.22 15.69 -10.98
N LEU A 299 8.52 16.73 -10.19
CA LEU A 299 7.64 17.89 -10.07
C LEU A 299 7.50 18.63 -11.41
N GLY A 300 8.62 18.89 -12.10
CA GLY A 300 8.60 19.59 -13.38
C GLY A 300 7.86 18.81 -14.47
N THR A 301 8.06 17.50 -14.55
CA THR A 301 7.37 16.64 -15.52
C THR A 301 5.87 16.54 -15.22
N ALA A 302 5.46 16.45 -13.95
CA ALA A 302 4.05 16.45 -13.57
C ALA A 302 3.34 17.75 -13.99
N TRP A 303 3.94 18.91 -13.69
CA TRP A 303 3.39 20.21 -14.10
C TRP A 303 3.34 20.36 -15.62
N TRP A 304 4.39 19.96 -16.32
CA TRP A 304 4.44 19.99 -17.78
C TRP A 304 3.34 19.12 -18.41
N LEU A 305 3.10 17.92 -17.87
CA LEU A 305 2.10 17.00 -18.36
C LEU A 305 0.67 17.53 -18.14
N MET A 306 0.40 18.09 -16.95
CA MET A 306 -0.89 18.70 -16.64
C MET A 306 -1.22 19.92 -17.51
N ASP A 307 -0.21 20.71 -17.90
CA ASP A 307 -0.38 21.86 -18.78
C ASP A 307 -0.54 21.45 -20.26
N SER A 308 0.21 20.44 -20.71
CA SER A 308 0.25 20.04 -22.12
C SER A 308 -0.92 19.14 -22.55
N ILE A 309 -1.47 18.32 -21.63
CA ILE A 309 -2.50 17.33 -21.96
C ILE A 309 -3.84 17.78 -21.38
N PRO A 310 -4.78 18.25 -22.22
CA PRO A 310 -6.10 18.65 -21.74
C PRO A 310 -6.88 17.43 -21.23
N ASN A 311 -7.58 17.61 -20.11
CA ASN A 311 -8.42 16.57 -19.48
C ASN A 311 -7.66 15.29 -19.09
N ILE A 312 -6.38 15.41 -18.73
CA ILE A 312 -5.61 14.29 -18.20
C ILE A 312 -6.35 13.61 -17.05
N CYS A 313 -6.31 12.27 -17.01
CA CYS A 313 -7.00 11.43 -16.02
C CYS A 313 -8.54 11.48 -16.09
N ASN A 314 -9.18 12.30 -16.93
CA ASN A 314 -10.64 12.29 -17.08
C ASN A 314 -11.09 11.36 -18.21
N THR A 315 -11.44 10.12 -17.87
CA THR A 315 -11.83 9.08 -18.84
C THR A 315 -13.06 9.42 -19.68
N GLU A 316 -13.91 10.36 -19.25
CA GLU A 316 -15.14 10.74 -19.97
C GLU A 316 -14.87 11.77 -21.09
N LEU A 317 -13.84 12.60 -20.91
CA LEU A 317 -13.46 13.66 -21.84
C LEU A 317 -12.26 13.27 -22.72
N LEU A 318 -11.61 12.15 -22.42
CA LEU A 318 -10.46 11.66 -23.18
C LEU A 318 -10.88 10.96 -24.48
N PRO A 319 -10.08 11.07 -25.55
CA PRO A 319 -10.29 10.31 -26.76
C PRO A 319 -10.29 8.78 -26.50
N PRO A 320 -11.12 8.00 -27.22
CA PRO A 320 -11.11 6.54 -27.11
C PRO A 320 -9.72 5.98 -27.37
N GLY A 321 -9.18 5.17 -26.44
CA GLY A 321 -7.84 4.60 -26.54
C GLY A 321 -6.70 5.50 -26.06
N SER A 322 -7.01 6.63 -25.42
CA SER A 322 -5.98 7.44 -24.75
C SER A 322 -5.29 6.64 -23.64
N PRO A 323 -3.95 6.68 -23.55
CA PRO A 323 -3.21 6.03 -22.46
C PRO A 323 -3.29 6.80 -21.13
N TRP A 324 -3.79 8.04 -21.14
CA TRP A 324 -3.75 8.97 -20.00
C TRP A 324 -4.92 8.81 -19.02
N THR A 325 -5.26 7.57 -18.68
CA THR A 325 -6.41 7.23 -17.82
C THR A 325 -6.12 7.32 -16.32
N CYS A 326 -4.84 7.32 -15.91
CA CYS A 326 -4.38 7.48 -14.52
C CYS A 326 -5.08 6.59 -13.46
N PRO A 327 -5.18 5.26 -13.67
CA PRO A 327 -5.91 4.38 -12.76
C PRO A 327 -5.32 4.39 -11.33
N GLY A 328 -4.00 4.52 -11.20
CA GLY A 328 -3.34 4.60 -9.90
C GLY A 328 -3.73 5.84 -9.10
N ASP A 329 -3.83 6.99 -9.76
CA ASP A 329 -4.22 8.26 -9.13
C ASP A 329 -5.71 8.27 -8.77
N HIS A 330 -6.57 7.67 -9.59
CA HIS A 330 -7.98 7.45 -9.26
C HIS A 330 -8.15 6.59 -8.00
N VAL A 331 -7.47 5.45 -7.92
CA VAL A 331 -7.51 4.59 -6.72
C VAL A 331 -6.95 5.34 -5.50
N PHE A 332 -5.92 6.17 -5.68
CA PHE A 332 -5.37 6.98 -4.59
C PHE A 332 -6.38 8.03 -4.10
N TYR A 333 -7.10 8.67 -5.02
CA TYR A 333 -8.16 9.62 -4.72
C TYR A 333 -9.36 8.95 -4.04
N ASP A 334 -9.89 7.87 -4.61
CA ASP A 334 -11.03 7.14 -4.07
C ASP A 334 -10.73 6.56 -2.68
N ALA A 335 -9.51 6.08 -2.45
CA ALA A 335 -9.06 5.68 -1.12
C ALA A 335 -9.13 6.84 -0.11
N SER A 336 -8.72 8.05 -0.50
CA SER A 336 -8.84 9.22 0.40
C SER A 336 -10.29 9.57 0.75
N VAL A 337 -11.23 9.32 -0.16
CA VAL A 337 -12.66 9.56 0.05
C VAL A 337 -13.24 8.52 0.99
N ILE A 338 -12.91 7.23 0.78
CA ILE A 338 -13.32 6.11 1.63
C ILE A 338 -12.78 6.31 3.05
N TRP A 339 -11.47 6.47 3.19
CA TRP A 339 -10.81 6.44 4.49
C TRP A 339 -10.79 7.80 5.18
N GLY A 340 -10.59 8.89 4.43
CA GLY A 340 -10.44 10.23 4.99
C GLY A 340 -11.74 11.00 5.10
N LEU A 341 -12.50 11.09 4.01
CA LEU A 341 -13.73 11.89 3.95
C LEU A 341 -14.90 11.22 4.69
N ILE A 342 -15.32 10.02 4.25
CA ILE A 342 -16.47 9.31 4.84
C ILE A 342 -16.12 8.77 6.24
N SER A 343 -14.83 8.50 6.45
CA SER A 343 -14.20 7.84 7.60
C SER A 343 -14.40 6.32 7.64
N PRO A 344 -13.44 5.56 8.20
CA PRO A 344 -13.55 4.11 8.31
C PRO A 344 -14.72 3.71 9.22
N ARG A 345 -15.13 4.59 10.14
CA ARG A 345 -16.26 4.38 11.04
C ARG A 345 -17.59 4.18 10.29
N ARG A 346 -17.81 4.90 9.18
CA ARG A 346 -19.04 4.83 8.38
C ARG A 346 -19.01 3.82 7.24
N ILE A 347 -17.87 3.16 7.02
CA ILE A 347 -17.74 2.11 6.00
C ILE A 347 -17.52 0.76 6.65
N PHE A 348 -16.54 0.66 7.54
CA PHE A 348 -16.12 -0.56 8.22
C PHE A 348 -16.45 -0.56 9.72
N GLY A 349 -16.92 0.55 10.29
CA GLY A 349 -17.23 0.65 11.73
C GLY A 349 -18.66 0.29 12.09
N ASP A 350 -19.09 0.79 13.26
CA ASP A 350 -20.43 0.63 13.84
C ASP A 350 -21.55 1.18 12.96
N LEU A 351 -21.24 2.21 12.15
CA LEU A 351 -22.19 2.88 11.27
C LEU A 351 -22.12 2.39 9.81
N GLY A 352 -21.25 1.42 9.52
CA GLY A 352 -20.88 1.05 8.16
C GLY A 352 -21.45 -0.27 7.65
N THR A 353 -21.60 -0.35 6.32
CA THR A 353 -22.12 -1.52 5.62
C THR A 353 -21.14 -2.71 5.66
N TYR A 354 -19.82 -2.45 5.75
CA TYR A 354 -18.75 -3.45 5.63
C TYR A 354 -18.10 -3.80 6.97
N SER A 355 -18.84 -3.74 8.07
CA SER A 355 -18.31 -3.99 9.43
C SER A 355 -17.66 -5.36 9.60
N ALA A 356 -18.17 -6.39 8.92
CA ALA A 356 -17.62 -7.74 9.01
C ALA A 356 -16.21 -7.87 8.40
N VAL A 357 -15.79 -6.92 7.55
CA VAL A 357 -14.45 -6.94 6.95
C VAL A 357 -13.36 -6.71 8.00
N ASN A 358 -13.65 -6.04 9.13
CA ASN A 358 -12.69 -5.90 10.23
C ASN A 358 -12.28 -7.25 10.86
N TRP A 359 -13.11 -8.30 10.74
CA TRP A 359 -12.72 -9.64 11.23
C TRP A 359 -11.50 -10.22 10.52
N PHE A 360 -11.16 -9.70 9.34
CA PHE A 360 -9.92 -10.07 8.67
C PHE A 360 -8.67 -9.67 9.46
N PHE A 361 -8.71 -8.63 10.30
CA PHE A 361 -7.61 -8.35 11.24
C PHE A 361 -7.38 -9.51 12.21
N LEU A 362 -8.46 -10.09 12.73
CA LEU A 362 -8.35 -11.24 13.62
C LEU A 362 -7.90 -12.49 12.86
N GLY A 363 -8.49 -12.74 11.68
CA GLY A 363 -8.09 -13.85 10.82
C GLY A 363 -6.60 -13.79 10.43
N GLY A 364 -6.11 -12.60 10.10
CA GLY A 364 -4.71 -12.33 9.81
C GLY A 364 -3.80 -12.54 11.01
N ALA A 365 -4.21 -12.17 12.22
CA ALA A 365 -3.42 -12.44 13.42
C ALA A 365 -3.37 -13.95 13.76
N ILE A 366 -4.46 -14.69 13.55
CA ILE A 366 -4.55 -16.12 13.89
C ILE A 366 -3.84 -17.00 12.86
N ALA A 367 -3.90 -16.66 11.57
CA ALA A 367 -3.37 -17.54 10.52
C ALA A 367 -1.86 -17.89 10.69
N PRO A 368 -0.94 -16.94 10.94
CA PRO A 368 0.47 -17.28 11.19
C PRO A 368 0.69 -18.04 12.49
N LEU A 369 -0.16 -17.86 13.52
CA LEU A 369 -0.09 -18.66 14.74
C LEU A 369 -0.36 -20.14 14.45
N LEU A 370 -1.37 -20.44 13.64
CA LEU A 370 -1.69 -21.81 13.24
C LEU A 370 -0.54 -22.45 12.46
N VAL A 371 0.05 -21.71 11.51
CA VAL A 371 1.21 -22.18 10.75
C VAL A 371 2.41 -22.41 11.68
N TRP A 372 2.64 -21.52 12.64
CA TRP A 372 3.72 -21.68 13.61
C TRP A 372 3.53 -22.91 14.52
N PHE A 373 2.31 -23.18 14.97
CA PHE A 373 2.00 -24.40 15.72
C PHE A 373 2.21 -25.65 14.87
N ALA A 374 1.81 -25.62 13.59
CA ALA A 374 2.04 -26.71 12.66
C ALA A 374 3.55 -26.95 12.43
N HIS A 375 4.33 -25.88 12.23
CA HIS A 375 5.78 -25.95 12.08
C HIS A 375 6.45 -26.56 13.31
N LYS A 376 6.00 -26.21 14.52
CA LYS A 376 6.49 -26.84 15.77
C LYS A 376 6.06 -28.28 15.95
N ALA A 377 4.87 -28.66 15.50
CA ALA A 377 4.36 -30.02 15.61
C ALA A 377 5.02 -30.98 14.60
N PHE A 378 5.44 -30.47 13.44
CA PHE A 378 6.04 -31.24 12.36
C PHE A 378 7.43 -30.70 11.97
N PRO A 379 8.44 -30.78 12.87
CA PRO A 379 9.76 -30.20 12.64
C PRO A 379 10.53 -30.81 11.46
N ASP A 380 10.15 -32.02 11.02
CA ASP A 380 10.80 -32.71 9.89
C ASP A 380 10.34 -32.21 8.51
N GLN A 381 9.28 -31.37 8.45
CA GLN A 381 8.70 -30.88 7.20
C GLN A 381 9.16 -29.45 6.91
N ASN A 382 10.17 -29.30 6.07
CA ASN A 382 10.80 -28.01 5.72
C ASN A 382 9.90 -27.04 4.89
N TRP A 383 8.68 -27.43 4.53
CA TRP A 383 7.78 -26.66 3.67
C TRP A 383 6.63 -25.97 4.43
N ILE A 384 6.46 -26.27 5.72
CA ILE A 384 5.51 -25.64 6.66
C ILE A 384 6.23 -24.51 7.37
#